data_AF-A0A6G0MS35-F1
#
_entry.id   AF-A0A6G0MS35-F1
#
_cell.length_a   1.000
_cell.length_b   1.000
_cell.length_c   1.000
_cell.angle_alpha   90.00
_cell.angle_beta   90.00
_cell.angle_gamma   90.00
#
_symmetry.space_group_name_H-M   'P 1'
#
loop_
_entity.id
_entity.type
_entity.pdbx_description
1 polymer ?
#
loop_
_entity_poly.entity_id
_entity_poly.type
_entity_poly.pdbx_seq_one_letter_code
_entity_poly.pdbx_strand_id
1 'polypeptide(L)'
;MTCCADTAYCLRLEVYCGTDQHTSELGGESPTKFSADPNSGPAAVVRNLHEVLPAPQDGVFHAVVTDRFYTSVQLALQLLSRNVYTVGTIQTNKQGFPPAIKAEYENHPPHIPRGTTRMAAAKCYPPLTALLWWDR
;
A
#
# COMPACT_ATOMS: atom_id res chain seq x y z
N MET A 1 -10.37 -6.81 -1.07
CA MET A 1 -11.10 -7.02 0.20
C MET A 1 -10.43 -6.17 1.25
N THR A 2 -11.22 -5.48 2.08
CA THR A 2 -10.74 -4.66 3.19
C THR A 2 -11.38 -5.17 4.47
N CYS A 3 -10.54 -5.49 5.45
CA CYS A 3 -10.98 -6.06 6.72
C CYS A 3 -10.50 -5.22 7.90
N CYS A 4 -11.24 -5.29 9.00
CA CYS A 4 -10.73 -4.87 10.30
C CYS A 4 -9.60 -5.83 10.73
N ALA A 5 -8.44 -5.30 11.10
CA ALA A 5 -7.29 -6.10 11.51
C ALA A 5 -7.55 -6.89 12.81
N ASP A 6 -8.35 -6.33 13.72
CA ASP A 6 -8.57 -6.92 15.05
C ASP A 6 -9.64 -8.01 15.04
N THR A 7 -10.73 -7.81 14.30
CA THR A 7 -11.89 -8.72 14.29
C THR A 7 -11.94 -9.62 13.07
N ALA A 8 -11.05 -9.41 12.10
CA ALA A 8 -11.11 -10.00 10.77
C ALA A 8 -12.43 -9.72 10.01
N TYR A 9 -13.27 -8.79 10.49
CA TYR A 9 -14.53 -8.48 9.84
C TYR A 9 -14.30 -7.83 8.47
N CYS A 10 -14.94 -8.39 7.44
CA CYS A 10 -14.88 -7.85 6.08
C CYS A 10 -15.75 -6.59 5.99
N LEU A 11 -15.09 -5.43 5.98
CA LEU A 11 -15.75 -4.12 5.83
C LEU A 11 -16.21 -3.88 4.39
N ARG A 12 -15.43 -4.34 3.41
CA ARG A 12 -15.76 -4.20 1.99
C ARG A 12 -15.07 -5.25 1.12
N LEU A 13 -15.82 -5.74 0.13
CA LEU A 13 -15.31 -6.57 -0.95
C LEU A 13 -15.62 -5.91 -2.30
N GLU A 14 -14.57 -5.63 -3.06
CA GLU A 14 -14.65 -5.26 -4.47
C GLU A 14 -14.10 -6.44 -5.27
N VAL A 15 -14.92 -6.97 -6.18
CA VAL A 15 -14.54 -8.11 -7.04
C VAL A 15 -13.94 -7.56 -8.32
N TYR A 16 -12.74 -8.04 -8.65
CA TYR A 16 -12.10 -7.74 -9.93
C TYR A 16 -12.57 -8.73 -10.99
N CYS A 17 -13.30 -8.24 -11.99
CA CYS A 17 -13.89 -9.01 -13.09
C CYS A 17 -12.97 -9.10 -14.33
N GLY A 18 -11.70 -8.69 -14.23
CA GLY A 18 -10.78 -8.74 -15.37
C GLY A 18 -11.15 -7.71 -16.44
N THR A 19 -11.16 -8.15 -17.70
CA THR A 19 -11.55 -7.33 -18.85
C THR A 19 -13.03 -6.97 -18.88
N ASP A 20 -13.84 -7.71 -18.12
CA ASP A 20 -15.30 -7.55 -18.10
C ASP A 20 -15.75 -6.57 -17.01
N GLN A 21 -14.81 -5.87 -16.36
CA GLN A 21 -15.11 -4.89 -15.33
C GLN A 21 -15.88 -3.70 -15.93
N HIS A 22 -17.16 -3.59 -15.60
CA HIS A 22 -17.99 -2.50 -16.07
C HIS A 22 -17.84 -1.26 -15.16
N THR A 23 -17.73 -0.07 -15.74
CA THR A 23 -17.55 1.19 -14.98
C THR A 23 -18.72 1.49 -14.03
N SER A 24 -19.91 0.97 -14.34
CA SER A 24 -21.09 1.03 -13.46
C SER A 24 -20.94 0.23 -12.17
N GLU A 25 -20.08 -0.79 -12.14
CA GLU A 25 -19.83 -1.63 -10.96
C GLU A 25 -18.94 -0.95 -9.92
N LEU A 26 -18.29 0.15 -10.29
CA LEU A 26 -17.46 0.98 -9.40
C LEU A 26 -18.27 2.00 -8.57
N GLY A 27 -19.59 1.78 -8.41
CA GLY A 27 -20.44 2.60 -7.55
C GLY A 27 -21.00 3.88 -8.20
N GLY A 28 -20.99 3.99 -9.53
CA GLY A 28 -21.66 5.06 -10.26
C GLY A 28 -21.04 6.46 -10.14
N GLU A 29 -19.88 6.59 -9.48
CA GLU A 29 -19.15 7.86 -9.40
C GLU A 29 -18.28 8.09 -10.64
N SER A 30 -18.13 9.36 -11.04
CA SER A 30 -17.40 9.73 -12.26
C SER A 30 -15.97 9.15 -12.25
N PRO A 31 -15.48 8.56 -13.37
CA PRO A 31 -14.13 7.98 -13.47
C PRO A 31 -12.97 8.96 -13.21
N THR A 32 -13.28 10.24 -13.00
CA THR A 32 -12.36 11.32 -12.67
C THR A 32 -12.12 11.51 -11.17
N LYS A 33 -12.94 10.91 -10.28
CA LYS A 33 -12.79 11.08 -8.81
C LYS A 33 -11.53 10.42 -8.25
N PHE A 34 -11.14 9.29 -8.85
CA PHE A 34 -9.90 8.58 -8.56
C PHE A 34 -9.36 8.11 -9.89
N SER A 35 -8.38 8.83 -10.47
CA SER A 35 -7.57 8.47 -11.65
C SER A 35 -8.22 7.48 -12.64
N ALA A 36 -8.47 7.91 -13.88
CA ALA A 36 -9.17 7.19 -14.96
C ALA A 36 -8.62 5.79 -15.37
N ASP A 37 -7.72 5.22 -14.59
CA ASP A 37 -7.25 3.86 -14.72
C ASP A 37 -8.09 2.92 -13.84
N PRO A 38 -8.89 2.00 -14.43
CA PRO A 38 -9.63 0.97 -13.68
C PRO A 38 -8.70 -0.04 -12.98
N ASN A 39 -7.38 0.14 -13.07
CA ASN A 39 -6.40 -0.79 -12.56
C ASN A 39 -6.61 -1.19 -11.09
N SER A 40 -6.48 -2.50 -10.91
CA SER A 40 -6.23 -3.17 -9.64
C SER A 40 -4.94 -2.63 -8.99
N GLY A 41 -4.66 -3.03 -7.75
CA GLY A 41 -3.45 -2.58 -7.03
C GLY A 41 -3.69 -1.26 -6.28
N PRO A 42 -2.74 -0.31 -6.26
CA PRO A 42 -2.80 0.86 -5.37
C PRO A 42 -4.09 1.68 -5.46
N ALA A 43 -4.65 1.85 -6.67
CA ALA A 43 -5.89 2.61 -6.86
C ALA A 43 -7.09 1.94 -6.18
N ALA A 44 -7.16 0.61 -6.20
CA ALA A 44 -8.20 -0.14 -5.50
C ALA A 44 -8.12 0.09 -3.98
N VAL A 45 -6.92 0.24 -3.40
CA VAL A 45 -6.77 0.58 -1.96
C VAL A 45 -7.42 1.92 -1.66
N VAL A 46 -7.12 2.95 -2.46
CA VAL A 46 -7.68 4.30 -2.25
C VAL A 46 -9.20 4.28 -2.34
N ARG A 47 -9.77 3.61 -3.36
CA ARG A 47 -11.23 3.48 -3.53
C ARG A 47 -11.87 2.75 -2.35
N ASN A 48 -11.34 1.58 -1.98
CA ASN A 48 -11.90 0.79 -0.89
C ASN A 48 -11.83 1.54 0.46
N LEU A 49 -10.72 2.21 0.75
CA LEU A 49 -10.57 2.97 1.99
C LEU A 49 -11.44 4.22 2.02
N HIS A 50 -11.70 4.85 0.87
CA HIS A 50 -12.63 5.98 0.80
C HIS A 50 -14.04 5.60 1.25
N GLU A 51 -14.44 4.36 0.98
CA GLU A 51 -15.78 3.83 1.28
C GLU A 51 -15.91 3.33 2.72
N VAL A 52 -14.82 2.81 3.29
CA VAL A 52 -14.86 2.21 4.64
C VAL A 52 -14.42 3.15 5.76
N LEU A 53 -13.64 4.18 5.45
CA LEU A 53 -13.17 5.14 6.44
C LEU A 53 -14.04 6.40 6.43
N PRO A 54 -14.28 7.02 7.61
CA PRO A 54 -14.91 8.32 7.66
C PRO A 54 -14.05 9.39 6.98
N ALA A 55 -14.64 10.54 6.68
CA ALA A 55 -13.88 11.71 6.24
C ALA A 55 -12.75 12.02 7.24
N PRO A 56 -11.56 12.46 6.78
CA PRO A 56 -10.46 12.80 7.67
C PRO A 56 -10.88 13.83 8.73
N GLN A 57 -10.56 13.55 9.98
CA GLN A 57 -10.80 14.43 11.12
C GLN A 57 -9.47 14.77 11.79
N ASP A 58 -9.36 16.00 12.30
CA ASP A 58 -8.15 16.45 13.00
C ASP A 58 -7.87 15.56 14.23
N GLY A 59 -6.64 15.06 14.32
CA GLY A 59 -6.21 14.18 15.41
C GLY A 59 -6.67 12.72 15.30
N VAL A 60 -7.46 12.35 14.29
CA VAL A 60 -7.88 10.96 14.04
C VAL A 60 -7.08 10.37 12.90
N PHE A 61 -6.41 9.24 13.18
CA PHE A 61 -5.59 8.52 12.20
C PHE A 61 -5.99 7.05 12.13
N HIS A 62 -5.89 6.49 10.92
CA HIS A 62 -6.09 5.07 10.67
C HIS A 62 -4.77 4.43 10.20
N ALA A 63 -4.65 3.12 10.34
CA ALA A 63 -3.54 2.36 9.78
C ALA A 63 -4.06 1.28 8.84
N VAL A 64 -3.43 1.13 7.68
CA VAL A 64 -3.71 0.06 6.72
C VAL A 64 -2.47 -0.79 6.48
N VAL A 65 -2.67 -2.11 6.47
CA VAL A 65 -1.63 -3.06 6.10
C VAL A 65 -1.94 -3.62 4.71
N THR A 66 -0.99 -3.55 3.80
CA THR A 66 -1.15 -4.00 2.41
C THR A 66 -0.04 -4.96 2.00
N ASP A 67 -0.36 -5.87 1.08
CA ASP A 67 0.66 -6.74 0.47
C ASP A 67 1.51 -5.98 -0.57
N ARG A 68 2.46 -6.70 -1.20
CA ARG A 68 3.38 -6.15 -2.21
C ARG A 68 2.75 -5.68 -3.52
N PHE A 69 1.60 -6.24 -3.89
CA PHE A 69 0.91 -5.87 -5.12
C PHE A 69 0.30 -4.47 -5.00
N TYR A 70 -0.26 -4.17 -3.82
CA TYR A 70 -0.94 -2.92 -3.52
C TYR A 70 0.01 -1.79 -3.08
N THR A 71 1.12 -2.10 -2.41
CA THR A 71 1.98 -1.08 -1.79
C THR A 71 2.85 -0.33 -2.82
N SER A 72 2.89 0.99 -2.71
CA SER A 72 3.83 1.86 -3.44
C SER A 72 4.16 3.13 -2.65
N VAL A 73 5.26 3.79 -2.97
CA VAL A 73 5.63 5.07 -2.34
C VAL A 73 4.57 6.15 -2.61
N GLN A 74 4.05 6.20 -3.83
CA GLN A 74 2.99 7.13 -4.18
C GLN A 74 1.71 6.88 -3.36
N LEU A 75 1.32 5.61 -3.18
CA LEU A 75 0.17 5.25 -2.35
C LEU A 75 0.38 5.72 -0.91
N ALA A 76 1.57 5.49 -0.35
CA ALA A 76 1.87 5.90 1.03
C ALA A 76 1.69 7.40 1.24
N LEU A 77 2.16 8.22 0.30
CA LEU A 77 1.99 9.68 0.37
C LEU A 77 0.52 10.10 0.17
N GLN A 78 -0.22 9.43 -0.71
CA GLN A 78 -1.65 9.68 -0.92
C GLN A 78 -2.52 9.30 0.28
N LEU A 79 -2.17 8.24 0.99
CA LEU A 79 -2.86 7.82 2.21
C LEU A 79 -2.55 8.74 3.38
N LEU A 80 -1.30 9.17 3.49
CA LEU A 80 -0.87 10.10 4.53
C LEU A 80 -1.63 11.43 4.47
N SER A 81 -1.92 11.96 3.27
CA SER A 81 -2.72 13.18 3.12
C SER A 81 -4.18 13.03 3.55
N ARG A 82 -4.62 11.80 3.86
CA ARG A 82 -5.95 11.45 4.35
C ARG A 82 -5.95 10.96 5.81
N ASN A 83 -4.88 11.25 6.56
CA ASN A 83 -4.65 10.73 7.92
C ASN A 83 -4.65 9.18 7.99
N VAL A 84 -4.14 8.52 6.94
CA VAL A 84 -3.99 7.07 6.91
C VAL A 84 -2.52 6.69 6.82
N TYR A 85 -2.00 6.05 7.87
CA TYR A 85 -0.70 5.40 7.84
C TYR A 85 -0.78 4.09 7.06
N THR A 86 0.30 3.75 6.35
CA THR A 86 0.39 2.48 5.63
C THR A 86 1.64 1.72 6.01
N VAL A 87 1.49 0.41 6.12
CA VAL A 87 2.58 -0.54 6.29
C VAL A 87 2.39 -1.65 5.27
N GLY A 88 3.47 -2.06 4.61
CA GLY A 88 3.38 -3.15 3.65
C GLY A 88 4.72 -3.50 3.07
N THR A 89 4.80 -4.70 2.50
CA THR A 89 5.92 -5.08 1.63
C THR A 89 5.80 -4.32 0.31
N ILE A 90 6.91 -3.98 -0.36
CA ILE A 90 6.89 -3.28 -1.65
C ILE A 90 7.71 -4.06 -2.69
N GLN A 91 7.24 -4.11 -3.94
CA GLN A 91 8.02 -4.70 -5.03
C GLN A 91 9.16 -3.77 -5.47
N THR A 92 10.31 -4.35 -5.80
CA THR A 92 11.53 -3.62 -6.20
C THR A 92 11.39 -2.85 -7.52
N ASN A 93 10.41 -3.20 -8.36
CA ASN A 93 10.12 -2.53 -9.62
C ASN A 93 9.16 -1.33 -9.46
N LYS A 94 8.67 -1.03 -8.24
CA LYS A 94 7.81 0.13 -8.02
C LYS A 94 8.63 1.41 -8.03
N GLN A 95 8.06 2.45 -8.65
CA GLN A 95 8.65 3.78 -8.62
C GLN A 95 8.81 4.28 -7.18
N GLY A 96 9.97 4.87 -6.90
CA GLY A 96 10.33 5.35 -5.56
C GLY A 96 10.92 4.28 -4.64
N PHE A 97 11.00 3.01 -5.05
CA PHE A 97 11.70 1.99 -4.26
C PHE A 97 13.15 2.44 -3.98
N PRO A 98 13.63 2.45 -2.73
CA PRO A 98 14.94 2.98 -2.41
C PRO A 98 16.05 2.02 -2.86
N PRO A 99 16.97 2.42 -3.76
CA PRO A 99 18.06 1.55 -4.20
C PRO A 99 18.96 1.08 -3.05
N ALA A 100 19.07 1.89 -1.99
CA ALA A 100 19.88 1.60 -0.80
C ALA A 100 19.44 0.36 -0.01
N ILE A 101 18.21 -0.14 -0.22
CA ILE A 101 17.70 -1.37 0.43
C ILE A 101 17.38 -2.47 -0.58
N LYS A 102 17.81 -2.33 -1.84
CA LYS A 102 17.64 -3.40 -2.81
C LYS A 102 18.51 -4.59 -2.38
N ALA A 103 17.89 -5.76 -2.26
CA ALA A 103 18.62 -6.99 -1.94
C ALA A 103 19.63 -7.30 -3.05
N GLU A 104 20.86 -7.59 -2.63
CA GLU A 104 21.96 -7.97 -3.53
C GLU A 104 21.87 -9.44 -3.95
N TYR A 105 21.16 -10.24 -3.14
CA TYR A 105 20.98 -11.68 -3.32
C TYR A 105 19.49 -12.02 -3.29
N GLU A 106 19.09 -13.02 -4.07
CA GLU A 106 17.71 -13.51 -4.07
C GLU A 106 17.38 -14.26 -2.78
N ASN A 107 18.35 -15.01 -2.27
CA ASN A 107 18.25 -15.78 -1.03
C ASN A 107 19.21 -15.20 0.03
N HIS A 108 18.90 -15.46 1.30
CA HIS A 108 19.75 -15.03 2.41
C HIS A 108 21.15 -15.66 2.35
N PRO A 109 22.21 -14.82 2.28
CA PRO A 109 23.58 -15.33 2.22
C PRO A 109 24.03 -15.89 3.58
N PRO A 110 24.76 -17.03 3.63
CA PRO A 110 25.20 -17.64 4.89
C PRO A 110 26.11 -16.77 5.77
N HIS A 111 26.78 -15.78 5.16
CA HIS A 111 27.71 -14.87 5.85
C HIS A 111 27.03 -13.63 6.44
N ILE A 112 25.76 -13.38 6.10
CA ILE A 112 24.99 -12.30 6.71
C ILE A 112 24.30 -12.88 7.96
N PRO A 113 24.47 -12.27 9.15
CA PRO A 113 23.76 -12.71 10.33
C PRO A 113 22.23 -12.57 10.16
N ARG A 114 21.49 -13.57 10.60
CA ARG A 114 20.03 -13.50 10.70
C ARG A 114 19.60 -12.30 11.54
N GLY A 115 18.59 -11.57 11.08
CA GLY A 115 18.11 -10.33 11.71
C GLY A 115 18.76 -9.07 11.17
N THR A 116 19.79 -9.18 10.31
CA THR A 116 20.44 -8.01 9.72
C THR A 116 19.41 -7.17 8.96
N THR A 117 19.37 -5.87 9.30
CA THR A 117 18.41 -4.93 8.73
C THR A 117 19.14 -3.76 8.08
N ARG A 118 18.68 -3.35 6.91
CA ARG A 118 19.08 -2.09 6.25
C ARG A 118 17.84 -1.24 6.08
N MET A 119 17.92 0.04 6.44
CA MET A 119 16.80 0.97 6.34
C MET A 119 17.16 2.16 5.46
N ALA A 120 16.18 2.65 4.70
CA ALA A 120 16.26 3.89 3.95
C ALA A 120 15.06 4.77 4.28
N ALA A 121 15.31 6.06 4.46
CA ALA A 121 14.29 7.08 4.65
C ALA A 121 14.15 7.93 3.38
N ALA A 122 12.92 8.33 3.06
CA ALA A 122 12.68 9.24 1.96
C ALA A 122 13.23 10.65 2.30
N LYS A 123 14.02 11.23 1.38
CA LYS A 123 14.63 12.56 1.59
C LYS A 123 13.59 13.68 1.77
N CYS A 124 12.49 13.60 1.02
CA CYS A 124 11.42 14.60 1.07
C CYS A 124 10.52 14.45 2.30
N TYR A 125 10.49 13.28 2.93
CA TYR A 125 9.67 12.99 4.09
C TYR A 125 10.29 11.86 4.91
N PRO A 126 11.22 12.17 5.84
CA PRO A 126 11.98 11.18 6.61
C PRO A 126 11.15 10.12 7.35
N PRO A 127 9.92 10.39 7.83
CA PRO A 127 9.09 9.35 8.45
C PRO A 127 8.65 8.24 7.48
N LEU A 128 8.68 8.47 6.15
CA LEU A 128 8.48 7.40 5.18
C LEU A 128 9.77 6.58 5.05
N THR A 129 9.79 5.43 5.71
CA THR A 129 10.92 4.51 5.74
C THR A 129 10.60 3.19 5.05
N ALA A 130 11.60 2.59 4.43
CA ALA A 130 11.54 1.21 3.94
C ALA A 130 12.75 0.44 4.47
N LEU A 131 12.57 -0.86 4.69
CA LEU A 131 13.60 -1.73 5.26
C LEU A 131 13.77 -3.01 4.45
N LEU A 132 15.00 -3.50 4.41
CA LEU A 132 15.37 -4.86 4.02
C LEU A 132 15.70 -5.61 5.31
N TRP A 133 15.12 -6.80 5.49
CA TRP A 133 15.34 -7.65 6.65
C TRP A 133 15.72 -9.07 6.21
N TRP A 134 16.84 -9.57 6.72
CA TRP A 134 17.34 -10.91 6.45
C TRP A 134 16.89 -11.89 7.54
N ASP A 135 15.79 -12.62 7.29
CA ASP A 135 15.23 -13.53 8.30
C ASP A 135 15.51 -15.03 8.07
N ARG A 136 15.44 -15.49 6.82
CA ARG A 136 15.66 -16.90 6.43
C ARG A 136 16.58 -16.99 5.23
#